data_AF-A0A7X6P2T2-F1
#
_entry.id   AF-A0A7X6P2T2-F1
#
_cell.length_a   1.000
_cell.length_b   1.000
_cell.length_c   1.000
_cell.angle_alpha   90.00
_cell.angle_beta   90.00
_cell.angle_gamma   90.00
#
_symmetry.space_group_name_H-M   'P 1'
#
loop_
_entity.id
_entity.type
_entity.pdbx_description
1 polymer ?
#
loop_
_entity_poly.entity_id
_entity_poly.type
_entity_poly.pdbx_seq_one_letter_code
_entity_poly.pdbx_strand_id
1 'polypeptide(L)'
;TGLVGLIAGTPAMFLAAPLMWAFFLYTFLGGVVPQFHIPGWLAPITLSVLVLGNVSMILINALAVRRRGNTRLAGYAILNPAYWVLHSIAAWRALWQVIVDPSGWEKTPHGIEHGPEGYTDSSAATSHS
;
A
#
# COMPACT_ATOMS: atom_id res chain seq x y z
N THR A 1 14.35 7.44 -19.33
CA THR A 1 14.73 7.60 -17.91
C THR A 1 13.60 8.14 -17.04
N GLY A 2 12.82 9.15 -17.45
CA GLY A 2 11.73 9.71 -16.62
C GLY A 2 10.60 8.74 -16.22
N LEU A 3 10.16 7.84 -17.10
CA LEU A 3 9.06 6.90 -16.81
C LEU A 3 9.40 5.91 -15.69
N VAL A 4 10.64 5.42 -15.67
CA VAL A 4 11.11 4.47 -14.64
C VAL A 4 11.10 5.14 -13.26
N GLY A 5 11.52 6.41 -13.17
CA GLY A 5 11.46 7.17 -11.92
C GLY A 5 10.03 7.38 -11.41
N LEU A 6 9.07 7.59 -12.32
CA LEU A 6 7.65 7.74 -11.96
C LEU A 6 7.07 6.42 -11.41
N ILE A 7 7.41 5.29 -12.01
CA ILE A 7 6.94 3.97 -11.60
C ILE A 7 7.61 3.52 -10.30
N ALA A 8 8.93 3.71 -10.17
CA ALA A 8 9.69 3.30 -9.00
C ALA A 8 9.47 4.23 -7.79
N GLY A 9 9.05 5.47 -8.01
CA GLY A 9 8.86 6.46 -6.96
C GLY A 9 7.82 6.04 -5.91
N THR A 10 6.70 5.46 -6.34
CA THR A 10 5.63 5.02 -5.43
C THR A 10 6.07 3.90 -4.47
N PRO A 11 6.63 2.76 -4.93
CA PRO A 11 7.13 1.73 -4.02
C PRO A 11 8.31 2.22 -3.17
N ALA A 12 9.20 3.06 -3.72
CA ALA A 12 10.29 3.64 -2.94
C ALA A 12 9.78 4.53 -1.79
N MET A 13 8.73 5.32 -2.03
CA MET A 13 8.08 6.13 -0.99
C MET A 13 7.52 5.26 0.14
N PHE A 14 6.84 4.15 -0.19
CA PHE A 14 6.28 3.24 0.83
C PHE A 14 7.36 2.46 1.60
N LEU A 15 8.49 2.17 0.98
CA LEU A 15 9.65 1.59 1.68
C LEU A 15 10.29 2.60 2.65
N ALA A 16 10.43 3.85 2.24
CA ALA A 16 11.03 4.91 3.04
C ALA A 16 10.14 5.41 4.19
N ALA A 17 8.82 5.37 4.04
CA ALA A 17 7.85 5.86 5.02
C ALA A 17 8.09 5.35 6.47
N PRO A 18 8.20 4.04 6.75
CA PRO A 18 8.43 3.56 8.12
C PRO A 18 9.79 3.98 8.69
N LEU A 19 10.84 4.08 7.86
CA LEU A 19 12.15 4.57 8.30
C LEU A 19 12.06 6.05 8.70
N MET A 20 11.36 6.86 7.90
CA MET A 20 11.16 8.28 8.19
C MET A 20 10.33 8.49 9.46
N TRP A 21 9.29 7.68 9.70
CA TRP A 21 8.51 7.74 10.93
C TRP A 21 9.31 7.30 12.16
N ALA A 22 10.12 6.25 12.04
CA ALA A 22 11.00 5.79 13.12
C ALA A 22 12.04 6.87 13.47
N PHE A 23 12.64 7.50 12.47
CA PHE A 23 13.58 8.61 12.67
C PHE A 23 12.89 9.82 13.35
N PHE A 24 11.70 10.19 12.88
CA PHE A 24 10.90 11.24 13.52
C PHE A 24 10.59 10.89 14.98
N LEU A 25 10.11 9.68 15.28
CA LEU A 25 9.79 9.28 16.65
C LEU A 25 11.03 9.27 17.55
N TYR A 26 12.17 8.76 17.06
CA TYR A 26 13.44 8.76 17.79
C TYR A 26 13.87 10.19 18.15
N THR A 27 13.88 11.10 17.17
CA THR A 27 14.28 12.49 17.39
C THR A 27 13.26 13.27 18.23
N PHE A 28 11.97 12.99 18.08
CA PHE A 28 10.89 13.59 18.87
C PHE A 28 10.99 13.21 20.35
N LEU A 29 11.43 11.99 20.66
CA LEU A 29 11.66 11.52 22.04
C LEU A 29 12.99 12.02 22.64
N GLY A 30 13.72 12.91 21.95
CA GLY A 30 14.99 13.46 22.41
C GLY A 30 16.23 12.67 21.97
N GLY A 31 16.08 11.71 21.07
CA GLY A 31 17.20 11.02 20.44
C GLY A 31 18.03 11.99 19.61
N VAL A 32 19.35 11.99 19.83
CA VAL A 32 20.29 12.86 19.11
C VAL A 32 21.09 12.00 18.15
N VAL A 33 21.08 12.38 16.86
CA VAL A 33 21.93 11.75 15.85
C VAL A 33 23.14 12.67 15.65
N PRO A 34 24.36 12.28 16.09
CA PRO A 34 25.53 13.18 16.10
C PRO A 34 25.91 13.74 14.73
N GLN A 35 25.55 13.04 13.66
CA GLN A 35 25.83 13.46 12.28
C GLN A 35 24.74 14.37 11.69
N PHE A 36 23.58 14.47 12.34
CA PHE A 36 22.40 15.19 11.85
C PHE A 36 22.01 16.30 12.83
N HIS A 37 22.60 17.48 12.63
CA HIS A 37 22.22 18.70 13.36
C HIS A 37 21.23 19.51 12.53
N ILE A 38 19.97 19.52 12.93
CA ILE A 38 18.95 20.37 12.31
C ILE A 38 19.09 21.78 12.92
N PRO A 39 19.31 22.84 12.11
CA PRO A 39 19.32 24.21 12.59
C PRO A 39 18.01 24.53 13.33
N GLY A 40 18.07 25.20 14.48
CA GLY A 40 16.88 25.42 15.33
C GLY A 40 15.72 26.15 14.62
N TRP A 41 16.02 27.00 13.63
CA TRP A 41 15.00 27.68 12.81
C TRP A 41 14.31 26.75 11.81
N LEU A 42 14.98 25.66 11.40
CA LEU A 42 14.46 24.69 10.43
C LEU A 42 13.54 23.67 11.09
N ALA A 43 13.76 23.36 12.38
CA ALA A 43 12.93 22.43 13.15
C ALA A 43 11.41 22.73 13.09
N PRO A 44 10.93 23.96 13.36
CA PRO A 44 9.51 24.27 13.25
C PRO A 44 8.98 24.20 11.81
N ILE A 45 9.82 24.49 10.81
CA ILE A 45 9.46 24.38 9.38
C ILE A 45 9.27 22.91 9.01
N THR A 46 10.20 22.04 9.38
CA THR A 46 10.12 20.59 9.14
C THR A 46 8.89 20.00 9.80
N LEU A 47 8.62 20.35 11.06
CA LEU A 47 7.42 19.91 11.76
C LEU A 47 6.14 20.41 11.06
N SER A 48 6.12 21.67 10.62
CA SER A 48 4.98 22.24 9.91
C SER A 48 4.70 21.51 8.59
N VAL A 49 5.74 21.22 7.80
CA VAL A 49 5.61 20.46 6.55
C VAL A 49 5.10 19.05 6.83
N LEU A 50 5.63 18.39 7.86
CA LEU A 50 5.18 17.05 8.26
C LEU A 50 3.69 17.06 8.63
N VAL A 51 3.27 17.96 9.50
CA VAL A 51 1.87 18.02 9.97
C VAL A 51 0.93 18.46 8.84
N LEU A 52 1.23 19.58 8.17
CA LEU A 52 0.38 20.12 7.12
C LEU A 52 0.27 19.16 5.94
N GLY A 53 1.38 18.54 5.50
CA GLY A 53 1.35 17.59 4.40
C GLY A 53 0.47 16.37 4.68
N ASN A 54 0.58 15.78 5.87
CA ASN A 54 -0.25 14.64 6.27
C ASN A 54 -1.74 15.01 6.40
N VAL A 55 -2.04 16.17 7.01
CA VAL A 55 -3.42 16.66 7.15
C VAL A 55 -4.02 16.97 5.78
N SER A 56 -3.29 17.67 4.91
CA SER A 56 -3.74 17.98 3.55
C SER A 56 -4.08 16.71 2.76
N MET A 57 -3.29 15.64 2.89
CA MET A 57 -3.59 14.36 2.23
C MET A 57 -4.92 13.75 2.70
N ILE A 58 -5.17 13.74 4.01
CA ILE A 58 -6.45 13.26 4.57
C ILE A 58 -7.61 14.12 4.06
N LEU A 59 -7.45 15.44 4.06
CA LEU A 59 -8.49 16.38 3.63
C LEU A 59 -8.80 16.26 2.14
N ILE A 60 -7.78 16.13 1.28
CA ILE A 60 -7.96 15.94 -0.16
C ILE A 60 -8.67 14.63 -0.44
N ASN A 61 -8.29 13.53 0.24
CA ASN A 61 -8.99 12.26 0.11
C ASN A 61 -10.46 12.35 0.57
N ALA A 62 -10.72 13.00 1.70
CA ALA A 62 -12.08 13.25 2.18
C ALA A 62 -12.89 14.07 1.16
N LEU A 63 -12.29 15.13 0.60
CA LEU A 63 -12.92 15.97 -0.42
C LEU A 63 -13.19 15.19 -1.72
N ALA A 64 -12.25 14.33 -2.15
CA ALA A 64 -12.41 13.49 -3.33
C ALA A 64 -13.57 12.52 -3.21
N VAL A 65 -13.73 11.88 -2.03
CA VAL A 65 -14.86 10.98 -1.74
C VAL A 65 -16.19 11.74 -1.69
N ARG A 66 -16.20 12.94 -1.07
CA ARG A 66 -17.39 13.81 -1.04
C ARG A 66 -17.81 14.25 -2.43
N ARG A 67 -16.87 14.64 -3.30
CA ARG A 67 -17.15 15.01 -4.70
C ARG A 67 -17.71 13.86 -5.54
N ARG A 68 -17.44 12.60 -5.16
CA ARG A 68 -18.02 11.40 -5.78
C ARG A 68 -19.43 11.05 -5.25
N GLY A 69 -20.03 11.91 -4.41
CA GLY A 69 -21.41 11.78 -3.94
C GLY A 69 -21.61 10.77 -2.79
N ASN A 70 -20.53 10.18 -2.27
CA ASN A 70 -20.62 9.09 -1.30
C ASN A 70 -20.18 9.53 0.11
N THR A 71 -20.98 10.41 0.73
CA THR A 71 -20.64 11.08 2.01
C THR A 71 -20.46 10.11 3.18
N ARG A 72 -21.13 8.94 3.18
CA ARG A 72 -20.88 7.88 4.18
C ARG A 72 -19.45 7.35 4.13
N LEU A 73 -18.83 7.31 2.95
CA LEU A 73 -17.45 6.86 2.81
C LEU A 73 -16.43 7.93 3.21
N ALA A 74 -16.82 9.21 3.29
CA ALA A 74 -15.90 10.29 3.62
C ALA A 74 -15.34 10.16 5.05
N GLY A 75 -16.10 9.58 5.98
CA GLY A 75 -15.61 9.30 7.34
C GLY A 75 -14.44 8.31 7.37
N TYR A 76 -14.36 7.39 6.40
CA TYR A 76 -13.24 6.45 6.31
C TYR A 76 -11.94 7.09 5.81
N ALA A 77 -11.95 8.36 5.40
CA ALA A 77 -10.72 9.09 5.10
C ALA A 77 -9.78 9.20 6.33
N ILE A 78 -10.31 9.07 7.55
CA ILE A 78 -9.51 9.02 8.78
C ILE A 78 -8.71 7.70 8.87
N LEU A 79 -9.11 6.64 8.16
CA LEU A 79 -8.35 5.39 8.10
C LEU A 79 -7.17 5.44 7.12
N ASN A 80 -6.97 6.55 6.41
CA ASN A 80 -5.83 6.71 5.49
C ASN A 80 -4.46 6.45 6.14
N PRO A 81 -4.15 6.92 7.36
CA PRO A 81 -2.89 6.60 8.02
C PRO A 81 -2.70 5.09 8.24
N ALA A 82 -3.75 4.37 8.62
CA ALA A 82 -3.70 2.91 8.77
C ALA A 82 -3.45 2.22 7.42
N TYR A 83 -4.09 2.72 6.35
CA TYR A 83 -3.87 2.23 4.99
C TYR A 83 -2.42 2.42 4.50
N TRP A 84 -1.77 3.53 4.87
CA TRP A 84 -0.36 3.78 4.54
C TRP A 84 0.59 2.82 5.25
N VAL A 85 0.30 2.45 6.49
CA VAL A 85 1.05 1.43 7.23
C VAL A 85 0.96 0.08 6.53
N LEU A 86 -0.25 -0.34 6.14
CA LEU A 86 -0.46 -1.59 5.41
C LEU A 86 0.28 -1.59 4.06
N HIS A 87 0.26 -0.46 3.33
CA HIS A 87 1.04 -0.29 2.10
C HIS A 87 2.55 -0.44 2.34
N SER A 88 3.06 0.14 3.42
CA SER A 88 4.47 0.02 3.77
C SER A 88 4.83 -1.44 4.05
N ILE A 89 4.02 -2.16 4.84
CA ILE A 89 4.24 -3.59 5.13
C ILE A 89 4.22 -4.42 3.83
N ALA A 90 3.26 -4.17 2.94
CA ALA A 90 3.17 -4.86 1.65
C ALA A 90 4.40 -4.58 0.78
N ALA A 91 4.89 -3.34 0.75
CA ALA A 91 6.09 -2.96 -0.01
C ALA A 91 7.35 -3.66 0.52
N TRP A 92 7.53 -3.72 1.84
CA TRP A 92 8.65 -4.47 2.46
C TRP A 92 8.58 -5.97 2.17
N ARG A 93 7.38 -6.56 2.21
CA ARG A 93 7.17 -7.97 1.82
C ARG A 93 7.49 -8.21 0.35
N ALA A 94 7.02 -7.32 -0.54
CA ALA A 94 7.31 -7.42 -1.97
C ALA A 94 8.81 -7.30 -2.26
N LEU A 95 9.52 -6.38 -1.59
CA LEU A 95 10.96 -6.25 -1.70
C LEU A 95 11.67 -7.53 -1.26
N TRP A 96 11.26 -8.11 -0.13
CA TRP A 96 11.78 -9.38 0.34
C TRP A 96 11.55 -10.51 -0.67
N GLN A 97 10.34 -10.63 -1.21
CA GLN A 97 10.00 -11.64 -2.22
C GLN A 97 10.88 -11.51 -3.47
N VAL A 98 11.10 -10.29 -3.97
CA VAL A 98 11.97 -10.05 -5.13
C VAL A 98 13.42 -10.49 -4.87
N ILE A 99 13.91 -10.37 -3.63
CA ILE A 99 15.28 -10.76 -3.27
C ILE A 99 15.41 -12.28 -3.09
N VAL A 100 14.43 -12.92 -2.45
CA VAL A 100 14.52 -14.35 -2.07
C VAL A 100 14.01 -15.28 -3.15
N ASP A 101 12.92 -14.91 -3.83
CA ASP A 101 12.33 -15.72 -4.90
C ASP A 101 11.81 -14.81 -6.03
N PRO A 102 12.71 -14.29 -6.89
CA PRO A 102 12.35 -13.36 -7.95
C PRO A 102 11.39 -13.95 -9.00
N SER A 103 11.35 -15.28 -9.11
CA SER A 103 10.46 -16.01 -10.04
C SER A 103 9.27 -16.68 -9.34
N GLY A 104 9.14 -16.53 -8.03
CA GLY A 104 8.11 -17.13 -7.20
C GLY A 104 6.76 -16.48 -7.43
N TRP A 105 5.94 -17.10 -8.27
CA TRP A 105 4.55 -16.69 -8.45
C TRP A 105 3.65 -17.41 -7.44
N GLU A 106 3.23 -16.69 -6.40
CA GLU A 106 2.19 -17.16 -5.47
C GLU A 106 0.83 -17.12 -6.20
N LYS A 107 0.42 -18.24 -6.79
CA LYS A 107 -0.93 -18.39 -7.34
C LYS A 107 -1.90 -18.35 -6.17
N THR A 108 -2.87 -17.44 -6.19
CA THR A 108 -4.04 -17.57 -5.32
C THR A 108 -4.72 -18.90 -5.64
N PRO A 109 -5.06 -19.75 -4.65
CA PRO A 109 -5.84 -20.94 -4.92
C PRO A 109 -7.20 -20.51 -5.49
N HIS A 110 -7.46 -20.81 -6.76
CA HIS A 110 -8.76 -20.54 -7.38
C HIS A 110 -9.68 -21.68 -6.97
N GLY A 111 -10.75 -21.37 -6.24
CA GLY A 111 -11.66 -22.36 -5.64
C GLY A 111 -12.59 -23.09 -6.61
N ILE A 112 -12.16 -23.43 -7.82
CA ILE A 112 -13.01 -24.11 -8.81
C ILE A 112 -12.22 -25.19 -9.57
N GLU A 113 -11.86 -26.26 -8.87
CA GLU A 113 -11.78 -27.59 -9.48
C GLU A 113 -12.95 -28.40 -8.95
N HIS A 114 -14.16 -28.08 -9.39
CA HIS A 114 -15.24 -29.06 -9.45
C HIS A 114 -15.60 -29.14 -10.92
N GLY A 115 -15.03 -30.13 -11.60
CA GLY A 115 -15.45 -30.49 -12.95
C GLY A 115 -16.96 -30.77 -12.96
N PRO A 116 -17.63 -30.60 -14.10
CA PRO A 116 -19.04 -30.88 -14.20
C PRO A 116 -19.26 -32.37 -13.88
N GLU A 117 -19.86 -32.67 -12.73
CA GLU A 117 -20.63 -33.89 -12.53
C GLU A 117 -21.76 -33.87 -13.57
N GLY A 118 -21.52 -34.42 -14.76
CA GLY A 118 -22.51 -34.36 -15.84
C GLY A 118 -22.05 -34.74 -17.23
N TYR A 119 -21.18 -35.74 -17.39
CA TYR A 119 -20.97 -36.37 -18.70
C TYR A 119 -20.79 -37.89 -18.57
N THR A 120 -21.84 -38.57 -18.13
CA THR A 120 -22.02 -40.01 -18.34
C THR A 120 -23.39 -40.25 -18.97
N ASP A 121 -23.34 -40.72 -20.21
CA ASP A 121 -24.36 -41.46 -20.99
C ASP A 121 -25.75 -40.85 -21.23
N SER A 122 -25.91 -40.21 -22.39
CA SER A 122 -27.20 -40.18 -23.10
C SER A 122 -27.12 -40.36 -24.63
N SER A 123 -25.97 -40.74 -25.18
CA SER A 123 -25.79 -40.91 -26.64
C SER A 123 -25.43 -42.34 -27.11
N ALA A 124 -25.40 -43.34 -26.23
CA ALA A 124 -24.97 -44.70 -26.60
C ALA A 124 -26.07 -45.78 -26.64
N ALA A 125 -27.37 -45.45 -26.44
CA ALA A 125 -28.43 -46.48 -26.37
C ALA A 125 -29.57 -46.34 -27.40
N THR A 126 -29.35 -45.62 -28.51
CA THR A 126 -30.29 -45.57 -29.64
C THR A 126 -29.62 -46.09 -30.92
N SER A 127 -29.18 -47.34 -30.91
CA SER A 127 -28.79 -48.03 -32.15
C SER A 127 -28.81 -49.56 -32.04
N HIS A 128 -29.91 -50.17 -31.58
CA HIS A 128 -30.20 -51.57 -31.90
C HIS A 128 -31.72 -51.77 -31.95
N SER A 129 -32.27 -51.43 -33.13
CA SER A 129 -33.43 -52.11 -33.74
C SER A 129 -33.00 -53.45 -34.32
#